data_AF-A0A843JC87-F1
#
_entry.id   AF-A0A843JC87-F1
#
_cell.length_a   1.000
_cell.length_b   1.000
_cell.length_c   1.000
_cell.angle_alpha   90.00
_cell.angle_beta   90.00
_cell.angle_gamma   90.00
#
_symmetry.space_group_name_H-M   'P 1'
#
loop_
_entity.id
_entity.type
_entity.pdbx_description
1 polymer ?
#
loop_
_entity_poly.entity_id
_entity_poly.type
_entity_poly.pdbx_seq_one_letter_code
_entity_poly.pdbx_strand_id
1 'polypeptide(L)'
;KVANYGEEKVEELRNNAGIIRHKGKINAAINNAKIFIEIQKEYSSFSNYIWHFTDNQILIDTEENYLTNSPLSDKIAKDLKKRGMKFVGTTIIYSYLESIGIINNHIHECFRYEELK
;
A
#
# COMPACT_ATOMS: atom_id res chain seq x y z
N LYS A 1 -6.59 15.66 -7.20
CA LYS A 1 -7.31 16.35 -6.11
C LYS A 1 -6.55 16.32 -4.79
N VAL A 2 -6.38 15.15 -4.15
CA VAL A 2 -5.71 15.03 -2.82
C VAL A 2 -4.29 15.60 -2.80
N ALA A 3 -3.50 15.39 -3.85
CA ALA A 3 -2.15 15.92 -3.99
C ALA A 3 -2.04 17.46 -3.88
N ASN A 4 -3.15 18.18 -4.10
CA ASN A 4 -3.19 19.65 -4.10
C ASN A 4 -3.76 20.23 -2.79
N TYR A 5 -4.04 19.39 -1.79
CA TYR A 5 -4.54 19.87 -0.51
C TYR A 5 -3.45 20.66 0.23
N GLY A 6 -3.76 21.92 0.55
CA GLY A 6 -2.92 22.82 1.35
C GLY A 6 -3.26 22.79 2.84
N GLU A 7 -2.66 23.71 3.60
CA GLU A 7 -2.78 23.76 5.07
C GLU A 7 -4.21 23.95 5.56
N GLU A 8 -4.99 24.81 4.89
CA GLU A 8 -6.41 25.02 5.23
C GLU A 8 -7.19 23.70 5.19
N LYS A 9 -6.99 22.89 4.14
CA LYS A 9 -7.63 21.59 4.02
C LYS A 9 -7.14 20.61 5.08
N VAL A 10 -5.87 20.69 5.48
CA VAL A 10 -5.33 19.86 6.57
C VAL A 10 -6.01 20.19 7.90
N GLU A 11 -6.15 21.47 8.24
CA GLU A 11 -6.81 21.89 9.49
C GLU A 11 -8.32 21.59 9.47
N GLU A 12 -8.99 21.71 8.31
CA GLU A 12 -10.36 21.23 8.14
C GLU A 12 -10.46 19.72 8.45
N LEU A 13 -9.58 18.89 7.86
CA LEU A 13 -9.56 17.45 8.06
C LEU A 13 -9.23 17.05 9.51
N ARG A 14 -8.45 17.85 10.23
CA ARG A 14 -8.18 17.61 11.66
C ARG A 14 -9.42 17.75 12.54
N ASN A 15 -10.44 18.48 12.08
CA ASN A 15 -11.71 18.61 12.77
C ASN A 15 -12.77 17.60 12.32
N ASN A 16 -12.47 16.78 11.30
CA ASN A 16 -13.40 15.77 10.80
C ASN A 16 -13.41 14.53 11.71
N ALA A 17 -14.56 14.29 12.38
CA ALA A 17 -14.75 13.14 13.28
C ALA A 17 -14.88 11.79 12.56
N GLY A 18 -15.12 11.78 11.24
CA GLY A 18 -15.21 10.56 10.44
C GLY A 18 -13.86 9.94 10.06
N ILE A 19 -12.73 10.56 10.44
CA ILE A 19 -11.38 10.06 10.12
C ILE A 19 -10.46 10.06 11.34
N ILE A 20 -9.30 9.39 11.20
CA ILE A 20 -8.22 9.46 12.19
C ILE A 20 -7.58 10.87 12.13
N ARG A 21 -7.81 11.69 13.16
CA ARG A 21 -7.37 13.10 13.28
C ARG A 21 -5.88 13.28 13.61
N HIS A 22 -5.02 12.43 13.04
CA HIS A 22 -3.57 12.50 13.23
C HIS A 22 -2.91 13.31 12.10
N LYS A 23 -2.39 14.51 12.41
CA LYS A 23 -1.80 15.44 11.42
C LYS A 23 -0.75 14.78 10.53
N GLY A 24 0.12 13.95 11.09
CA GLY A 24 1.13 13.22 10.33
C GLY A 24 0.55 12.23 9.30
N LYS A 25 -0.59 11.59 9.60
CA LYS A 25 -1.23 10.63 8.68
C LYS A 25 -1.97 11.36 7.56
N ILE A 26 -2.60 12.49 7.87
CA ILE A 26 -3.24 13.36 6.87
C ILE A 26 -2.18 13.89 5.89
N ASN A 27 -1.09 14.46 6.41
CA ASN A 27 0.00 14.95 5.58
C ASN A 27 0.65 13.84 4.75
N ALA A 28 0.79 12.64 5.31
CA ALA A 28 1.28 11.48 4.58
C ALA A 28 0.39 11.12 3.39
N ALA A 29 -0.94 11.13 3.54
CA ALA A 29 -1.86 10.86 2.42
C ALA A 29 -1.70 11.89 1.29
N ILE A 30 -1.54 13.17 1.62
CA ILE A 30 -1.31 14.25 0.63
C ILE A 30 0.03 14.05 -0.08
N ASN A 31 1.11 13.80 0.68
CA ASN A 31 2.44 13.55 0.14
C ASN A 31 2.47 12.29 -0.75
N ASN A 32 1.90 11.19 -0.27
CA ASN A 32 1.84 9.94 -1.01
C ASN A 32 1.03 10.08 -2.29
N ALA A 33 -0.04 10.89 -2.31
CA ALA A 33 -0.79 11.18 -3.53
C ALA A 33 0.06 11.91 -4.60
N LYS A 34 0.99 12.79 -4.20
CA LYS A 34 1.94 13.42 -5.14
C LYS A 34 2.87 12.38 -5.74
N ILE A 35 3.47 11.55 -4.89
CA ILE A 35 4.44 10.52 -5.32
C ILE A 35 3.75 9.44 -6.18
N PHE A 36 2.51 9.08 -5.85
CA PHE A 36 1.70 8.16 -6.64
C PHE A 36 1.55 8.66 -8.08
N ILE A 37 1.26 9.95 -8.28
CA ILE A 37 1.16 10.56 -9.62
C ILE A 37 2.51 10.50 -10.35
N GLU A 38 3.63 10.73 -9.65
CA GLU A 38 4.96 10.61 -10.27
C GLU A 38 5.28 9.16 -10.68
N ILE A 39 4.93 8.16 -9.85
CA ILE A 39 5.07 6.74 -10.19
C ILE A 39 4.22 6.40 -11.42
N GLN A 40 2.99 6.92 -11.53
CA GLN A 40 2.16 6.70 -12.71
C GLN A 40 2.81 7.21 -14.01
N LYS A 41 3.60 8.29 -13.96
CA LYS A 41 4.32 8.78 -15.15
C LYS A 41 5.42 7.81 -15.60
N GLU A 42 6.08 7.13 -14.66
CA GLU A 42 7.18 6.18 -14.92
C GLU A 42 6.65 4.80 -15.37
N TYR A 43 5.59 4.29 -14.73
CA TYR A 43 5.06 2.94 -14.96
C TYR A 43 3.75 2.91 -15.77
N SER A 44 3.32 4.06 -16.30
CA SER A 44 1.98 4.31 -16.87
C SER A 44 0.81 4.19 -15.88
N SER A 45 0.92 3.36 -14.84
CA SER A 45 -0.04 3.24 -13.75
C SER A 45 0.63 2.77 -12.45
N PHE A 46 0.02 3.04 -11.30
CA PHE A 46 0.51 2.52 -10.03
C PHE A 46 0.27 1.01 -9.89
N SER A 47 -0.75 0.47 -10.56
CA SER A 47 -1.00 -0.97 -10.62
C SER A 47 0.16 -1.68 -11.31
N ASN A 48 0.60 -1.17 -12.47
CA ASN A 48 1.76 -1.70 -13.19
C ASN A 48 3.03 -1.64 -12.34
N TYR A 49 3.24 -0.55 -11.60
CA TYR A 49 4.37 -0.42 -10.67
C TYR A 49 4.36 -1.50 -9.59
N ILE A 50 3.22 -1.76 -8.96
CA ILE A 50 3.10 -2.74 -7.89
C ILE A 50 3.24 -4.18 -8.45
N TRP A 51 2.55 -4.51 -9.55
CA TRP A 51 2.64 -5.84 -10.18
C TRP A 51 4.00 -6.15 -10.81
N HIS A 52 4.77 -5.12 -11.20
CA HIS A 52 6.14 -5.29 -11.70
C HIS A 52 7.03 -6.03 -10.69
N PHE A 53 6.82 -5.88 -9.38
CA PHE A 53 7.66 -6.53 -8.37
C PHE A 53 7.50 -8.05 -8.31
N THR A 54 6.42 -8.59 -8.88
CA THR A 54 6.10 -10.03 -8.92
C THR A 54 5.95 -10.55 -10.35
N ASP A 55 6.39 -9.80 -11.35
CA ASP A 55 6.22 -10.13 -12.78
C ASP A 55 4.77 -10.47 -13.14
N ASN A 56 3.81 -9.75 -12.53
CA ASN A 56 2.36 -9.97 -12.65
C ASN A 56 1.86 -11.33 -12.11
N GLN A 57 2.59 -11.97 -11.21
CA GLN A 57 2.18 -13.22 -10.56
C GLN A 57 1.62 -12.96 -9.16
N ILE A 58 0.60 -13.73 -8.80
CA ILE A 58 0.10 -13.83 -7.43
C ILE A 58 1.05 -14.76 -6.67
N LEU A 59 1.45 -14.35 -5.47
CA LEU A 59 2.22 -15.18 -4.56
C LEU A 59 1.27 -15.84 -3.57
N ILE A 60 1.27 -17.16 -3.54
CA ILE A 60 0.51 -17.93 -2.56
C ILE A 60 1.42 -18.17 -1.36
N ASP A 61 1.04 -17.65 -0.20
CA ASP A 61 1.69 -18.01 1.05
C ASP A 61 1.10 -19.35 1.50
N THR A 62 1.85 -20.42 1.29
CA THR A 62 1.42 -21.79 1.63
C THR A 62 1.79 -22.18 3.05
N GLU A 63 2.52 -21.31 3.76
CA GLU A 63 2.90 -21.55 5.13
C GLU A 63 1.86 -20.90 6.05
N GLU A 64 1.18 -21.68 6.90
CA GLU A 64 0.21 -21.18 7.91
C GLU A 64 0.88 -20.41 9.06
N ASN A 65 1.89 -19.60 8.75
CA ASN A 65 2.77 -18.95 9.71
C ASN A 65 2.37 -17.51 10.01
N TYR A 66 1.21 -17.04 9.52
CA TYR A 66 0.65 -15.70 9.74
C TYR A 66 1.72 -14.60 9.67
N LEU A 67 2.48 -14.61 8.59
CA LEU A 67 3.58 -13.67 8.41
C LEU A 67 3.06 -12.24 8.43
N THR A 68 3.90 -11.31 8.88
CA THR A 68 3.57 -9.87 8.94
C THR A 68 4.50 -9.03 8.07
N ASN A 69 5.38 -9.68 7.34
CA ASN A 69 6.32 -9.11 6.38
C ASN A 69 6.88 -10.22 5.48
N SER A 70 7.50 -9.83 4.38
CA SER A 70 8.21 -10.71 3.48
C SER A 70 9.36 -9.95 2.79
N PRO A 71 10.31 -10.67 2.15
CA PRO A 71 11.34 -10.03 1.33
C PRO A 71 10.74 -9.12 0.23
N LEU A 72 9.56 -9.47 -0.30
CA LEU A 72 8.83 -8.64 -1.24
C LEU A 72 8.34 -7.33 -0.60
N SER A 73 7.69 -7.40 0.57
CA SER A 73 7.19 -6.21 1.25
C SER A 73 8.33 -5.30 1.70
N ASP A 74 9.48 -5.86 2.10
CA ASP A 74 10.70 -5.11 2.41
C ASP A 74 11.22 -4.33 1.20
N LYS A 75 11.30 -5.00 0.04
CA LYS A 75 11.75 -4.40 -1.22
C LYS A 75 10.86 -3.23 -1.63
N ILE A 76 9.54 -3.43 -1.64
CA ILE A 76 8.56 -2.39 -2.02
C ILE A 76 8.55 -1.26 -1.00
N ALA A 77 8.55 -1.57 0.30
CA ALA A 77 8.61 -0.55 1.36
C ALA A 77 9.88 0.31 1.23
N LYS A 78 11.03 -0.30 0.95
CA LYS A 78 12.28 0.43 0.73
C LYS A 78 12.21 1.34 -0.49
N ASP A 79 11.64 0.87 -1.60
CA ASP A 79 11.49 1.67 -2.82
C ASP A 79 10.54 2.85 -2.61
N LEU A 80 9.35 2.61 -2.06
CA LEU A 80 8.38 3.66 -1.75
C LEU A 80 8.93 4.69 -0.77
N LYS A 81 9.67 4.27 0.27
CA LYS A 81 10.37 5.17 1.18
C LYS A 81 11.42 6.01 0.46
N LYS A 82 12.21 5.40 -0.44
CA LYS A 82 13.22 6.11 -1.26
C LYS A 82 12.56 7.17 -2.16
N ARG A 83 11.38 6.88 -2.69
CA ARG A 83 10.55 7.83 -3.46
C ARG A 83 9.89 8.91 -2.59
N GLY A 84 10.01 8.81 -1.27
CA GLY A 84 9.55 9.81 -0.30
C GLY A 84 8.19 9.51 0.34
N MET A 85 7.56 8.35 0.06
CA MET A 85 6.28 8.01 0.68
C MET A 85 6.46 7.83 2.19
N LYS A 86 5.39 8.15 2.93
CA LYS A 86 5.34 8.10 4.39
C LYS A 86 4.31 7.06 4.83
N PHE A 87 4.50 6.48 6.02
CA PHE A 87 3.65 5.41 6.55
C PHE A 87 3.59 4.17 5.64
N VAL A 88 4.71 3.81 5.02
CA VAL A 88 4.87 2.65 4.13
C VAL A 88 5.93 1.69 4.70
N GLY A 89 5.76 1.29 5.96
CA GLY A 89 6.61 0.27 6.59
C GLY A 89 6.37 -1.11 5.99
N THR A 90 7.32 -2.04 6.16
CA THR A 90 7.21 -3.39 5.57
C THR A 90 5.92 -4.10 5.94
N THR A 91 5.50 -4.06 7.21
CA THR A 91 4.23 -4.63 7.65
C THR A 91 3.02 -3.97 7.02
N ILE A 92 3.03 -2.65 6.85
CA ILE A 92 1.94 -1.93 6.16
C ILE A 92 1.87 -2.36 4.70
N ILE A 93 3.02 -2.52 4.05
CA ILE A 93 3.08 -2.95 2.65
C ILE A 93 2.68 -4.42 2.51
N TYR A 94 3.09 -5.31 3.42
CA TYR A 94 2.67 -6.70 3.41
C TYR A 94 1.14 -6.81 3.50
N SER A 95 0.54 -6.16 4.50
CA SER A 95 -0.93 -6.12 4.64
C SER A 95 -1.63 -5.46 3.45
N TYR A 96 -1.00 -4.46 2.81
CA TYR A 96 -1.52 -3.89 1.57
C TYR A 96 -1.51 -4.89 0.43
N LEU A 97 -0.41 -5.63 0.22
CA LEU A 97 -0.27 -6.64 -0.84
C LEU A 97 -1.25 -7.79 -0.67
N GLU A 98 -1.51 -8.22 0.57
CA GLU A 98 -2.57 -9.17 0.90
C GLU A 98 -3.94 -8.61 0.51
N SER A 99 -4.22 -7.36 0.93
CA SER A 99 -5.52 -6.71 0.70
C SER A 99 -5.85 -6.49 -0.78
N ILE A 100 -4.84 -6.35 -1.64
CA ILE A 100 -5.01 -6.16 -3.08
C ILE A 100 -4.84 -7.44 -3.90
N GLY A 101 -4.63 -8.58 -3.25
CA GLY A 101 -4.55 -9.89 -3.90
C GLY A 101 -3.23 -10.17 -4.64
N ILE A 102 -2.15 -9.46 -4.34
CA ILE A 102 -0.81 -9.85 -4.81
C ILE A 102 -0.26 -11.00 -3.98
N ILE A 103 -0.56 -10.99 -2.68
CA ILE A 103 -0.30 -12.12 -1.80
C ILE A 103 -1.65 -12.74 -1.47
N ASN A 104 -1.83 -14.01 -1.81
CA ASN A 104 -2.93 -14.81 -1.33
C ASN A 104 -2.49 -15.51 -0.04
N ASN A 105 -2.93 -14.96 1.10
CA ASN A 105 -2.68 -15.50 2.44
C ASN A 105 -3.98 -16.01 3.10
N HIS A 106 -4.95 -16.46 2.28
CA HIS A 106 -6.10 -17.16 2.83
C HIS A 106 -5.65 -18.51 3.41
N ILE A 107 -6.20 -18.90 4.56
CA ILE A 107 -5.99 -20.26 5.10
C ILE A 107 -6.62 -21.31 4.17
N HIS A 108 -6.09 -22.54 4.19
CA HIS A 108 -6.52 -23.61 3.28
C HIS A 108 -8.01 -23.94 3.39
N GLU A 109 -8.60 -23.83 4.58
CA GLU A 109 -10.03 -24.07 4.82
C GLU A 109 -10.92 -22.89 4.42
N CYS A 110 -10.34 -21.75 4.03
CA CYS A 110 -11.10 -20.61 3.56
C CYS A 110 -11.71 -20.92 2.19
N PHE A 111 -13.03 -20.74 2.04
CA PHE A 111 -13.73 -20.94 0.77
C PHE A 111 -13.22 -20.08 -0.40
N ARG A 112 -12.44 -19.03 -0.11
CA ARG A 112 -11.80 -18.15 -1.11
C ARG A 112 -10.40 -18.61 -1.55
N TYR A 113 -9.80 -19.61 -0.87
CA TYR A 113 -8.42 -20.03 -1.11
C TYR A 113 -8.19 -20.45 -2.58
N GLU A 114 -9.04 -21.35 -3.08
CA GLU A 114 -8.96 -21.90 -4.45
C GLU A 114 -9.41 -20.90 -5.53
N GLU A 115 -10.24 -19.90 -5.19
CA GLU A 115 -10.69 -18.87 -6.14
C GLU A 115 -9.58 -17.87 -6.51
N LEU A 116 -8.51 -17.82 -5.70
CA LEU A 116 -7.44 -16.84 -5.78
C LEU A 116 -6.07 -17.49 -6.09
N LYS A 117 -6.10 -18.68 -6.71
CA LYS A 117 -4.91 -19.37 -7.26
C LYS A 117 -4.56 -18.90 -8.66
#